data_AF-A0A1M6CVI1-F1
#
_entry.id   AF-A0A1M6CVI1-F1
#
_cell.length_a   1.000
_cell.length_b   1.000
_cell.length_c   1.000
_cell.angle_alpha   90.00
_cell.angle_beta   90.00
_cell.angle_gamma   90.00
#
_symmetry.space_group_name_H-M   'P 1'
#
loop_
_entity.id
_entity.type
_entity.pdbx_description
1 polymer ?
#
loop_
_entity_poly.entity_id
_entity_poly.type
_entity_poly.pdbx_seq_one_letter_code
_entity_poly.pdbx_strand_id
1 'polypeptide(L)'
;MKSVLRVPLKVLILISILYSCNKKDKIERSEYEEKSNTFSFYNKEFINANKIENLKKTIEIKGDTIAFLELEEIYFNSGHRDEFLYYAIFMANAYDYSGAYYTCYKILHTDFGKEKYKMNDKLANYYLLKANEKGSKSSTYNIKERFPNGKIPSSEEYWKSIIK
;
A
#
# COMPACT_ATOMS: atom_id res chain seq x y z
N MET A 1 81.52 -27.26 -20.66
CA MET A 1 80.79 -27.27 -19.37
C MET A 1 79.49 -26.49 -19.54
N LYS A 2 78.32 -27.16 -19.57
CA LYS A 2 77.01 -26.52 -19.43
C LYS A 2 76.24 -27.31 -18.37
N SER A 3 76.11 -26.74 -17.18
CA SER A 3 75.28 -27.31 -16.11
C SER A 3 73.82 -27.03 -16.42
N VAL A 4 73.01 -28.07 -16.56
CA VAL A 4 71.55 -27.97 -16.72
C VAL A 4 70.96 -27.66 -15.34
N LEU A 5 70.42 -26.45 -15.19
CA LEU A 5 69.71 -26.05 -13.98
C LEU A 5 68.33 -26.74 -13.97
N ARG A 6 68.15 -27.75 -13.11
CA ARG A 6 66.85 -28.42 -12.90
C ARG A 6 66.02 -27.60 -11.93
N VAL A 7 64.97 -26.95 -12.43
CA VAL A 7 63.99 -26.25 -11.60
C VAL A 7 63.03 -27.29 -11.01
N PRO A 8 62.87 -27.37 -9.67
CA PRO A 8 61.97 -28.34 -9.06
C PRO A 8 60.49 -28.01 -9.34
N LEU A 9 59.69 -29.03 -9.63
CA LEU A 9 58.26 -28.96 -10.03
C LEU A 9 57.37 -28.13 -9.08
N LYS A 10 57.77 -28.00 -7.81
CA LYS A 10 57.08 -27.17 -6.80
C LYS A 10 57.16 -25.66 -7.08
N VAL A 11 58.17 -25.20 -7.82
CA VAL A 11 58.35 -23.78 -8.20
C VAL A 11 57.42 -23.41 -9.36
N LEU A 12 57.06 -24.37 -10.22
CA LEU A 12 56.12 -24.13 -11.32
C LEU A 12 54.67 -23.94 -10.84
N ILE A 13 54.29 -24.56 -9.71
CA ILE A 13 52.93 -24.50 -9.14
C ILE A 13 52.65 -23.16 -8.43
N LEU A 14 53.68 -22.46 -7.97
CA LEU A 14 53.54 -21.14 -7.34
C LEU A 14 53.30 -20.00 -8.33
N ILE A 15 53.68 -20.17 -9.61
CA ILE A 15 53.56 -19.12 -10.64
C ILE A 15 52.13 -19.06 -11.22
N SER A 16 51.39 -20.17 -11.23
CA SER A 16 50.02 -20.21 -11.75
C SER A 16 48.98 -19.48 -10.87
N ILE A 17 49.29 -19.23 -9.60
CA ILE A 17 48.39 -18.53 -8.66
C ILE A 17 48.40 -17.00 -8.91
N LEU A 18 49.44 -16.46 -9.56
CA LEU A 18 49.57 -15.02 -9.83
C LEU A 18 48.90 -14.57 -11.14
N TYR A 19 48.40 -15.50 -11.97
CA TYR A 19 47.73 -15.17 -13.24
C TYR A 19 46.20 -15.11 -13.15
N SER A 20 45.60 -15.30 -11.96
CA SER A 20 44.13 -15.34 -11.79
C SER A 20 43.46 -13.98 -11.56
N CYS A 21 44.16 -12.86 -11.70
CA CYS A 21 43.55 -11.52 -11.62
C CYS A 21 44.01 -10.63 -12.77
N ASN A 22 43.39 -10.79 -13.94
CA ASN A 22 43.32 -9.72 -14.94
C ASN A 22 42.21 -9.93 -15.99
N LYS A 23 40.97 -10.13 -15.52
CA LYS A 23 39.82 -9.66 -16.28
C LYS A 23 39.37 -8.34 -15.68
N LYS A 24 39.82 -7.24 -16.30
CA LYS A 24 39.15 -5.95 -16.19
C LYS A 24 37.89 -6.04 -17.05
N ASP A 25 36.85 -6.65 -16.50
CA ASP A 25 35.52 -6.34 -16.99
C ASP A 25 35.24 -4.90 -16.56
N LYS A 26 35.09 -4.04 -17.57
CA LYS A 26 34.71 -2.65 -17.39
C LYS A 26 33.39 -2.66 -16.62
N ILE A 27 33.43 -2.25 -15.36
CA ILE A 27 32.23 -1.93 -14.61
C ILE A 27 31.63 -0.70 -15.30
N GLU A 28 30.66 -0.93 -16.17
CA GLU A 28 29.70 0.10 -16.54
C GLU A 28 29.06 0.59 -15.24
N ARG A 29 29.34 1.85 -14.91
CA ARG A 29 28.63 2.54 -13.83
C ARG A 29 27.27 2.96 -14.37
N SER A 30 26.24 2.15 -14.12
CA SER A 30 24.85 2.53 -13.78
C SER A 30 24.01 1.26 -13.90
N GLU A 31 23.60 0.63 -12.81
CA GLU A 31 22.50 1.12 -12.00
C GLU A 31 22.77 0.62 -10.57
N TYR A 32 22.98 1.54 -9.62
CA TYR A 32 22.76 1.16 -8.23
C TYR A 32 21.29 0.76 -8.17
N GLU A 33 20.98 -0.51 -7.90
CA GLU A 33 19.64 -0.90 -7.45
C GLU A 33 19.34 -0.06 -6.21
N GLU A 34 18.64 1.05 -6.44
CA GLU A 34 18.08 1.89 -5.41
C GLU A 34 17.22 0.93 -4.57
N LYS A 35 17.58 0.69 -3.32
CA LYS A 35 16.69 0.00 -2.37
C LYS A 35 15.43 0.84 -2.26
N SER A 36 14.46 0.60 -3.14
CA SER A 36 13.22 1.36 -3.16
C SER A 36 12.44 0.93 -1.91
N ASN A 37 12.34 1.83 -0.93
CA ASN A 37 11.40 1.63 0.15
C ASN A 37 9.96 1.65 -0.41
N THR A 38 9.01 1.11 0.36
CA THR A 38 7.59 1.03 -0.02
C THR A 38 7.05 2.36 -0.53
N PHE A 39 7.40 3.46 0.15
CA PHE A 39 6.99 4.80 -0.25
C PHE A 39 7.52 5.19 -1.64
N SER A 40 8.81 4.97 -1.93
CA SER A 40 9.41 5.27 -3.24
C SER A 40 8.75 4.48 -4.36
N PHE A 41 8.45 3.20 -4.13
CA PHE A 41 7.73 2.37 -5.08
C PHE A 41 6.32 2.94 -5.36
N TYR A 42 5.50 3.12 -4.34
CA TYR A 42 4.12 3.59 -4.54
C TYR A 42 4.04 5.05 -4.98
N ASN A 43 5.03 5.88 -4.66
CA ASN A 43 5.12 7.23 -5.21
C ASN A 43 5.40 7.21 -6.72
N LYS A 44 6.25 6.29 -7.21
CA LYS A 44 6.45 6.07 -8.66
C LYS A 44 5.16 5.60 -9.34
N GLU A 45 4.40 4.72 -8.68
CA GLU A 45 3.09 4.29 -9.18
C GLU A 45 2.04 5.42 -9.17
N PHE A 46 2.04 6.27 -8.14
CA PHE A 46 1.12 7.41 -8.02
C PHE A 46 1.34 8.47 -9.10
N ILE A 47 2.60 8.78 -9.45
CA ILE A 47 2.90 9.75 -10.52
C ILE A 47 2.71 9.17 -11.92
N ASN A 48 2.47 7.85 -12.05
CA ASN A 48 2.14 7.23 -13.33
C ASN A 48 0.69 7.57 -13.72
N ALA A 49 0.50 8.74 -14.31
CA ALA A 49 -0.80 9.29 -14.66
C ALA A 49 -1.66 8.34 -15.51
N ASN A 50 -1.06 7.62 -16.47
CA ASN A 50 -1.78 6.66 -17.30
C ASN A 50 -2.34 5.49 -16.49
N LYS A 51 -1.53 4.93 -15.57
CA LYS A 51 -1.97 3.84 -14.69
C LYS A 51 -3.11 4.31 -13.78
N ILE A 52 -2.92 5.44 -13.10
CA ILE A 52 -3.91 6.01 -12.20
C ILE A 52 -5.23 6.30 -12.93
N GLU A 53 -5.17 6.92 -14.10
CA GLU A 53 -6.36 7.24 -14.90
C GLU A 53 -7.10 5.98 -15.36
N ASN A 54 -6.38 4.93 -15.75
CA ASN A 54 -6.99 3.66 -16.14
C ASN A 54 -7.67 2.95 -14.98
N LEU A 55 -7.06 2.95 -13.79
CA LEU A 55 -7.67 2.40 -12.58
C LEU A 55 -8.95 3.17 -12.22
N LYS A 56 -8.87 4.51 -12.20
CA LYS A 56 -10.03 5.38 -11.94
C LYS A 56 -11.19 5.11 -12.89
N LYS A 57 -10.95 5.09 -14.20
CA LYS A 57 -11.99 4.75 -15.19
C LYS A 57 -12.59 3.38 -15.00
N THR A 58 -11.76 2.40 -14.66
CA THR A 58 -12.22 1.03 -14.45
C THR A 58 -13.14 0.94 -13.22
N ILE A 59 -12.80 1.63 -12.14
CA ILE A 59 -13.65 1.80 -10.95
C ILE A 59 -14.95 2.51 -11.32
N GLU A 60 -14.87 3.64 -12.02
CA GLU A 60 -16.02 4.49 -12.34
C GLU A 60 -17.03 3.85 -13.30
N ILE A 61 -16.55 3.06 -14.26
CA ILE A 61 -17.40 2.42 -15.28
C ILE A 61 -17.92 1.07 -14.79
N LYS A 62 -17.07 0.27 -14.15
CA LYS A 62 -17.37 -1.15 -13.87
C LYS A 62 -17.61 -1.47 -12.41
N GLY A 63 -17.24 -0.57 -11.49
CA GLY A 63 -17.20 -0.89 -10.07
C GLY A 63 -16.19 -1.99 -9.74
N ASP A 64 -15.07 -2.02 -10.46
CA ASP A 64 -14.07 -3.07 -10.32
C ASP A 64 -13.38 -2.99 -8.96
N THR A 65 -13.58 -4.01 -8.13
CA THR A 65 -13.05 -4.06 -6.77
C THR A 65 -11.55 -4.35 -6.73
N ILE A 66 -10.99 -5.01 -7.74
CA ILE A 66 -9.55 -5.25 -7.83
C ILE A 66 -8.85 -3.94 -8.17
N ALA A 67 -9.37 -3.20 -9.16
CA ALA A 67 -8.87 -1.87 -9.50
C ALA A 67 -9.00 -0.89 -8.32
N PHE A 68 -10.09 -0.99 -7.56
CA PHE A 68 -10.29 -0.21 -6.34
C PHE A 68 -9.21 -0.49 -5.29
N LEU A 69 -8.92 -1.77 -5.01
CA LEU A 69 -7.91 -2.15 -4.02
C LEU A 69 -6.50 -1.75 -4.46
N GLU A 70 -6.18 -1.91 -5.75
CA GLU A 70 -4.90 -1.46 -6.28
C GLU A 70 -4.73 0.06 -6.17
N LEU A 71 -5.78 0.82 -6.53
CA LEU A 71 -5.74 2.27 -6.39
C LEU A 71 -5.68 2.71 -4.92
N GLU A 72 -6.38 2.02 -4.02
CA GLU A 72 -6.30 2.24 -2.57
C GLU A 72 -4.85 2.08 -2.07
N GLU A 73 -4.19 0.97 -2.43
CA GLU A 73 -2.81 0.72 -2.03
C GLU A 73 -1.86 1.82 -2.53
N ILE A 74 -2.02 2.25 -3.78
CA ILE A 74 -1.18 3.32 -4.34
C ILE A 74 -1.36 4.61 -3.55
N TYR A 75 -2.59 5.07 -3.33
CA TYR A 75 -2.86 6.30 -2.59
C TYR A 75 -2.39 6.21 -1.13
N PHE A 76 -2.62 5.08 -0.46
CA PHE A 76 -2.31 4.93 0.96
C PHE A 76 -0.80 4.90 1.21
N ASN A 77 -0.06 4.21 0.35
CA ASN A 77 1.39 4.03 0.54
C ASN A 77 2.24 5.14 -0.09
N SER A 78 1.65 6.01 -0.90
CA SER A 78 2.31 7.22 -1.46
C SER A 78 2.08 8.48 -0.61
N GLY A 79 1.35 8.40 0.50
CA GLY A 79 1.07 9.55 1.36
C GLY A 79 -0.14 10.39 0.93
N HIS A 80 -0.91 9.92 -0.04
CA HIS A 80 -2.08 10.60 -0.61
C HIS A 80 -3.42 10.03 -0.10
N ARG A 81 -3.42 9.35 1.06
CA ARG A 81 -4.57 8.62 1.62
C ARG A 81 -5.89 9.41 1.59
N ASP A 82 -5.87 10.67 2.01
CA ASP A 82 -7.08 11.47 2.17
C ASP A 82 -7.72 11.82 0.81
N GLU A 83 -6.92 11.92 -0.26
CA GLU A 83 -7.39 12.16 -1.63
C GLU A 83 -8.21 10.98 -2.18
N PHE A 84 -8.04 9.78 -1.60
CA PHE A 84 -8.77 8.59 -2.02
C PHE A 84 -10.23 8.56 -1.56
N LEU A 85 -10.64 9.49 -0.68
CA LEU A 85 -11.99 9.51 -0.10
C LEU A 85 -13.09 9.56 -1.16
N TYR A 86 -12.87 10.28 -2.28
CA TYR A 86 -13.83 10.34 -3.38
C TYR A 86 -14.15 8.95 -3.94
N TYR A 87 -13.13 8.16 -4.27
CA TYR A 87 -13.32 6.82 -4.84
C TYR A 87 -13.92 5.85 -3.84
N ALA A 88 -13.58 5.98 -2.56
CA ALA A 88 -14.19 5.21 -1.48
C ALA A 88 -15.69 5.50 -1.35
N ILE A 89 -16.09 6.78 -1.33
CA ILE A 89 -17.51 7.16 -1.26
C ILE A 89 -18.24 6.71 -2.53
N PHE A 90 -17.63 6.89 -3.70
CA PHE A 90 -18.22 6.49 -4.97
C PHE A 90 -18.49 4.98 -5.01
N MET A 91 -17.51 4.13 -4.68
CA MET A 91 -17.69 2.68 -4.65
C MET A 91 -18.67 2.22 -3.57
N ALA A 92 -18.67 2.88 -2.41
CA ALA A 92 -19.61 2.60 -1.34
C ALA A 92 -21.06 2.90 -1.77
N ASN A 93 -21.30 4.02 -2.44
CA ASN A 93 -22.66 4.49 -2.74
C ASN A 93 -23.19 3.97 -4.09
N ALA A 94 -22.37 3.95 -5.14
CA ALA A 94 -22.80 3.57 -6.48
C ALA A 94 -22.82 2.05 -6.69
N TYR A 95 -21.91 1.33 -6.03
CA TYR A 95 -21.74 -0.12 -6.18
C TYR A 95 -22.00 -0.92 -4.90
N ASP A 96 -22.38 -0.25 -3.80
CA ASP A 96 -22.66 -0.87 -2.50
C ASP A 96 -21.52 -1.79 -2.00
N TYR A 97 -20.27 -1.45 -2.34
CA TYR A 97 -19.13 -2.29 -2.04
C TYR A 97 -18.75 -2.20 -0.55
N SER A 98 -18.88 -3.32 0.17
CA SER A 98 -18.62 -3.40 1.61
C SER A 98 -17.20 -2.98 2.02
N GLY A 99 -16.21 -3.26 1.17
CA GLY A 99 -14.82 -2.82 1.37
C GLY A 99 -14.68 -1.31 1.33
N ALA A 100 -15.38 -0.64 0.41
CA ALA A 100 -15.32 0.81 0.26
C ALA A 100 -15.96 1.56 1.43
N TYR A 101 -17.07 1.05 2.01
CA TYR A 101 -17.58 1.59 3.27
C TYR A 101 -16.52 1.53 4.38
N TYR A 102 -15.77 0.42 4.48
CA TYR A 102 -14.68 0.31 5.45
C TYR A 102 -13.51 1.25 5.14
N THR A 103 -13.19 1.48 3.86
CA THR A 103 -12.20 2.47 3.44
C THR A 103 -12.60 3.88 3.84
N CYS A 104 -13.88 4.27 3.70
CA CYS A 104 -14.38 5.55 4.21
C CYS A 104 -14.14 5.68 5.72
N TYR A 105 -14.45 4.63 6.50
CA TYR A 105 -14.12 4.60 7.93
C TYR A 105 -12.62 4.81 8.17
N LYS A 106 -11.75 4.06 7.48
CA LYS A 106 -10.29 4.19 7.56
C LYS A 106 -9.84 5.64 7.37
N ILE A 107 -10.32 6.30 6.32
CA ILE A 107 -9.89 7.66 5.98
C ILE A 107 -10.45 8.70 6.97
N LEU A 108 -11.70 8.55 7.39
CA LEU A 108 -12.39 9.56 8.21
C LEU A 108 -12.15 9.41 9.72
N HIS A 109 -11.80 8.22 10.21
CA HIS A 109 -11.60 8.02 11.65
C HIS A 109 -10.41 8.84 12.14
N THR A 110 -10.52 9.33 13.37
CA THR A 110 -9.45 10.08 14.00
C THR A 110 -9.34 9.68 15.46
N ASP A 111 -8.12 9.34 15.88
CA ASP A 111 -7.85 9.01 17.28
C ASP A 111 -7.64 10.26 18.13
N PHE A 112 -7.68 11.45 17.51
CA PHE A 112 -7.23 12.66 18.18
C PHE A 112 -8.25 13.27 19.15
N GLY A 113 -9.50 12.77 19.20
CA GLY A 113 -10.50 13.21 20.19
C GLY A 113 -10.76 14.72 20.26
N LYS A 114 -10.29 15.49 19.27
CA LYS A 114 -10.42 16.94 19.23
C LYS A 114 -11.82 17.29 18.76
N GLU A 115 -12.50 18.19 19.45
CA GLU A 115 -13.85 18.64 19.08
C GLU A 115 -13.97 19.07 17.61
N LYS A 116 -12.91 19.68 17.05
CA LYS A 116 -12.88 20.08 15.62
C LYS A 116 -13.08 18.94 14.61
N TYR A 117 -12.84 17.69 15.00
CA TYR A 117 -12.98 16.51 14.13
C TYR A 117 -14.13 15.58 14.53
N LYS A 118 -14.94 15.97 15.51
CA LYS A 118 -16.03 15.13 16.04
C LYS A 118 -17.04 14.73 14.97
N MET A 119 -17.31 15.61 13.99
CA MET A 119 -18.21 15.26 12.89
C MET A 119 -17.60 14.21 11.95
N ASN A 120 -16.30 14.31 11.64
CA ASN A 120 -15.62 13.31 10.81
C ASN A 120 -15.63 11.94 11.50
N ASP A 121 -15.36 11.90 12.81
CA ASP A 121 -15.40 10.67 13.59
C ASP A 121 -16.82 10.07 13.66
N LYS A 122 -17.84 10.93 13.76
CA LYS A 122 -19.23 10.50 13.63
C LYS A 122 -19.52 9.90 12.25
N LEU A 123 -19.08 10.53 11.16
CA LEU A 123 -19.23 9.99 9.81
C LEU A 123 -18.46 8.67 9.65
N ALA A 124 -17.25 8.57 10.20
CA ALA A 124 -16.46 7.34 10.19
C ALA A 124 -17.24 6.18 10.82
N ASN A 125 -17.85 6.40 11.99
CA ASN A 125 -18.71 5.40 12.64
C ASN A 125 -19.89 4.98 11.78
N TYR A 126 -20.55 5.92 11.08
CA TYR A 126 -21.63 5.58 10.15
C TYR A 126 -21.14 4.62 9.06
N TYR A 127 -19.98 4.93 8.45
CA TYR A 127 -19.36 4.09 7.44
C TYR A 127 -18.92 2.73 7.97
N LEU A 128 -18.42 2.66 9.21
CA LEU A 128 -18.07 1.41 9.88
C LEU A 128 -19.29 0.50 10.10
N LEU A 129 -20.41 1.08 10.56
CA LEU A 129 -21.67 0.35 10.73
C LEU A 129 -22.17 -0.19 9.39
N LYS A 130 -22.18 0.64 8.33
CA LYS A 130 -22.53 0.20 6.97
C LYS A 130 -21.64 -0.94 6.49
N ALA A 131 -20.32 -0.85 6.69
CA ALA A 131 -19.39 -1.89 6.30
C ALA A 131 -19.69 -3.22 6.99
N ASN A 132 -20.01 -3.19 8.29
CA ASN A 132 -20.36 -4.37 9.07
C ASN A 132 -21.71 -4.98 8.62
N GLU A 133 -22.73 -4.16 8.41
CA GLU A 133 -24.03 -4.60 7.88
C GLU A 133 -23.91 -5.27 6.50
N LYS A 134 -22.95 -4.81 5.69
CA LYS A 134 -22.64 -5.38 4.37
C LYS A 134 -21.64 -6.56 4.44
N GLY A 135 -21.29 -7.03 5.63
CA GLY A 135 -20.46 -8.22 5.82
C GLY A 135 -18.97 -8.02 5.57
N SER A 136 -18.46 -6.78 5.64
CA SER A 136 -17.01 -6.53 5.53
C SER A 136 -16.27 -7.16 6.71
N LYS A 137 -15.48 -8.20 6.45
CA LYS A 137 -14.68 -8.89 7.48
C LYS A 137 -13.76 -7.92 8.22
N SER A 138 -13.20 -6.95 7.50
CA SER A 138 -12.27 -5.94 8.02
C SER A 138 -12.89 -5.04 9.09
N SER A 139 -14.22 -4.89 9.11
CA SER A 139 -14.93 -4.05 10.09
C SER A 139 -15.11 -4.69 11.47
N THR A 140 -14.97 -6.02 11.57
CA THR A 140 -15.35 -6.80 12.77
C THR A 140 -14.57 -6.40 14.02
N TYR A 141 -13.29 -6.07 13.86
CA TYR A 141 -12.44 -5.66 14.98
C TYR A 141 -12.83 -4.26 15.45
N ASN A 142 -12.81 -3.29 14.53
CA ASN A 142 -13.08 -1.90 14.85
C ASN A 142 -14.51 -1.67 15.34
N ILE A 143 -15.50 -2.43 14.89
CA ILE A 143 -16.87 -2.26 15.41
C ILE A 143 -16.98 -2.61 16.89
N LYS A 144 -16.23 -3.61 17.35
CA LYS A 144 -16.17 -3.98 18.77
C LYS A 144 -15.43 -2.94 19.58
N GLU A 145 -14.36 -2.36 19.05
CA GLU A 145 -13.65 -1.27 19.73
C GLU A 145 -14.50 0.00 19.84
N ARG A 146 -15.24 0.34 18.77
CA ARG A 146 -16.04 1.57 18.70
C ARG A 146 -17.37 1.47 19.45
N PHE A 147 -17.90 0.26 19.59
CA PHE A 147 -19.16 -0.02 20.28
C PHE A 147 -19.01 -1.17 21.30
N PRO A 148 -18.20 -0.99 22.36
CA PRO A 148 -17.76 -2.10 23.22
C PRO A 148 -18.85 -2.64 24.17
N ASN A 149 -19.84 -1.83 24.55
CA ASN A 149 -20.75 -2.14 25.68
C ASN A 149 -22.23 -1.95 25.34
N GLY A 150 -22.70 -2.47 24.21
CA GLY A 150 -24.13 -2.37 23.90
C GLY A 150 -24.56 -3.08 22.63
N LYS A 151 -25.86 -3.01 22.36
CA LYS A 151 -26.41 -3.35 21.05
C LYS A 151 -25.77 -2.42 20.01
N ILE A 152 -25.06 -2.98 19.05
CA ILE A 152 -24.53 -2.23 17.90
C ILE A 152 -25.75 -1.65 17.15
N PRO A 153 -25.86 -0.32 17.03
CA PRO A 153 -26.97 0.29 16.30
C PRO A 153 -26.86 -0.02 14.81
N SER A 154 -27.97 0.01 14.09
CA SER A 154 -27.88 0.04 12.63
C SER A 154 -27.26 1.37 12.16
N SER A 155 -26.67 1.36 10.99
CA SER A 155 -26.15 2.57 10.35
C SER A 155 -27.23 3.64 10.18
N GLU A 156 -28.49 3.23 9.95
CA GLU A 156 -29.63 4.13 9.83
C GLU A 156 -30.04 4.73 11.18
N GLU A 157 -30.13 3.92 12.24
CA GLU A 157 -30.40 4.38 13.60
C GLU A 157 -29.33 5.39 14.05
N TYR A 158 -28.07 5.07 13.76
CA TYR A 158 -26.94 5.92 14.09
C TYR A 158 -26.95 7.23 13.29
N TRP A 159 -27.22 7.19 11.98
CA TRP A 159 -27.32 8.39 11.14
C TRP A 159 -28.34 9.39 11.70
N LYS A 160 -29.53 8.91 12.05
CA LYS A 160 -30.60 9.73 12.67
C LYS A 160 -30.18 10.38 13.99
N SER A 161 -29.19 9.83 14.70
CA SER A 161 -28.68 10.38 15.96
C SER A 161 -27.66 11.51 15.78
N ILE A 162 -26.96 11.57 14.63
CA ILE A 162 -25.85 12.52 14.42
C ILE A 162 -26.22 13.73 13.56
N ILE A 163 -27.37 13.70 12.88
CA ILE A 163 -27.88 14.80 12.05
C ILE A 163 -28.87 15.74 12.77
N LYS A 164 -29.14 15.47 14.05
CA LYS A 164 -29.95 16.35 14.92
C LYS A 164 -29.07 17.45 15.51
#